data_AF-A0A538EWC0-F1
#
_entry.id   AF-A0A538EWC0-F1
#
_cell.length_a   1.000
_cell.length_b   1.000
_cell.length_c   1.000
_cell.angle_alpha   90.00
_cell.angle_beta   90.00
_cell.angle_gamma   90.00
#
_symmetry.space_group_name_H-M   'P 1'
#
loop_
_entity.id
_entity.type
_entity.pdbx_description
1 polymer ?
#
loop_
_entity_poly.entity_id
_entity_poly.type
_entity_poly.pdbx_seq_one_letter_code
_entity_poly.pdbx_strand_id
1 'polypeptide(L)'
;MKGESLWPRLAGLPLVIEACEYERLHAVLAHEFERITTHVRLVGSGVDGLGEDISVFRENGTALHETRPALPLEGEWTLAAFCEHLATLELWPEPPEWDGALRFRQWA
;
A
#
# COMPACT_ATOMS: atom_id res chain seq x y z
N MET A 1 -1.16 -33.13 3.32
CA MET A 1 -0.31 -32.50 4.35
C MET A 1 -0.38 -31.00 4.15
N LYS A 2 -0.75 -30.22 5.18
CA LYS A 2 -0.50 -28.76 5.15
C LYS A 2 1.01 -28.60 5.26
N GLY A 3 1.65 -28.01 4.26
CA GLY A 3 3.08 -27.67 4.33
C GLY A 3 3.35 -26.68 5.46
N GLU A 4 4.56 -26.70 6.01
CA GLU A 4 4.99 -25.68 6.97
C GLU A 4 4.90 -24.28 6.35
N SER A 5 4.50 -23.32 7.17
CA SER A 5 4.47 -21.91 6.76
C SER A 5 5.90 -21.41 6.51
N LEU A 6 6.11 -20.69 5.42
CA LEU A 6 7.37 -20.00 5.15
C LEU A 6 7.53 -18.71 5.97
N TRP A 7 6.47 -18.25 6.63
CA TRP A 7 6.45 -16.97 7.34
C TRP A 7 7.60 -16.80 8.35
N PRO A 8 7.95 -17.78 9.21
CA PRO A 8 9.05 -17.60 10.17
C PRO A 8 10.40 -17.28 9.50
N ARG A 9 10.59 -17.70 8.24
CA ARG A 9 11.79 -17.39 7.46
C ARG A 9 11.78 -15.99 6.87
N LEU A 10 10.59 -15.45 6.56
CA LEU A 10 10.42 -14.12 5.97
C LEU A 10 10.32 -13.03 7.04
N ALA A 11 9.68 -13.32 8.18
CA ALA A 11 9.36 -12.39 9.25
C ALA A 11 10.59 -11.61 9.77
N GLY A 12 11.76 -12.27 9.81
CA GLY A 12 13.01 -11.68 10.29
C GLY A 12 13.87 -11.01 9.22
N LEU A 13 13.42 -10.93 7.96
CA LEU A 13 14.19 -10.27 6.90
C LEU A 13 14.29 -8.76 7.19
N PRO A 14 15.48 -8.15 7.03
CA PRO A 14 15.66 -6.72 7.21
C PRO A 14 14.94 -5.96 6.10
N LEU A 15 14.34 -4.83 6.46
CA LEU A 15 13.65 -3.92 5.56
C LEU A 15 14.06 -2.48 5.92
N VAL A 16 14.53 -1.73 4.94
CA VAL A 16 14.86 -0.30 5.10
C VAL A 16 13.88 0.50 4.26
N ILE A 17 13.26 1.51 4.87
CA ILE A 17 12.37 2.45 4.20
C ILE A 17 12.96 3.85 4.35
N GLU A 18 13.24 4.50 3.23
CA GLU A 18 13.76 5.86 3.14
C GLU A 18 12.68 6.84 2.67
N ALA A 19 11.69 6.37 1.91
CA ALA A 19 10.55 7.17 1.49
C ALA A 19 9.32 6.31 1.16
N CYS A 20 8.15 6.92 1.28
CA CYS A 20 6.88 6.42 0.76
C CYS A 20 6.32 7.45 -0.22
N GLU A 21 6.08 7.03 -1.46
CA GLU A 21 5.63 7.90 -2.54
C GLU A 21 4.35 7.39 -3.18
N TYR A 22 3.58 8.34 -3.74
CA TYR A 22 2.28 8.07 -4.33
C TYR A 22 2.21 8.59 -5.77
N GLU A 23 1.97 7.69 -6.71
CA GLU A 23 1.84 8.01 -8.13
C GLU A 23 0.45 7.64 -8.64
N ARG A 24 -0.17 8.56 -9.38
CA ARG A 24 -1.46 8.32 -10.04
C ARG A 24 -1.25 7.45 -11.27
N LEU A 25 -1.92 6.31 -11.32
CA LEU A 25 -2.02 5.49 -12.52
C LEU A 25 -3.39 5.65 -13.17
N HIS A 26 -3.45 5.51 -14.49
CA HIS A 26 -4.71 5.50 -15.22
C HIS A 26 -4.67 4.50 -16.38
N ALA A 27 -5.83 3.92 -16.69
CA ALA A 27 -6.04 3.09 -17.86
C ALA A 27 -7.47 3.28 -18.39
N VAL A 28 -7.61 3.35 -19.72
CA VAL A 28 -8.92 3.34 -20.38
C VAL A 28 -9.27 1.90 -20.73
N LEU A 29 -10.35 1.40 -20.15
CA LEU A 29 -10.86 0.05 -20.36
C LEU A 29 -12.00 0.05 -21.40
N ALA A 30 -12.65 -1.11 -21.58
CA ALA A 30 -13.79 -1.23 -22.47
C ALA A 30 -14.89 -0.20 -22.15
N HIS A 31 -15.61 0.25 -23.18
CA HIS A 31 -16.67 1.27 -23.07
C HIS A 31 -16.20 2.62 -22.53
N GLU A 32 -14.97 3.02 -22.83
CA GLU A 32 -14.39 4.31 -22.43
C GLU A 32 -14.33 4.51 -20.91
N PHE A 33 -14.34 3.41 -20.15
CA PHE A 33 -14.24 3.46 -18.69
C PHE A 33 -12.80 3.82 -18.29
N GLU A 34 -12.60 5.01 -17.75
CA GLU A 34 -11.33 5.42 -17.15
C GLU A 34 -11.21 4.85 -15.73
N ARG A 35 -10.24 3.96 -15.54
CA ARG A 35 -9.85 3.43 -14.23
C ARG A 35 -8.64 4.18 -13.71
N ILE A 36 -8.73 4.67 -12.48
CA ILE A 36 -7.66 5.40 -11.78
C ILE A 36 -7.28 4.59 -10.55
N THR A 37 -5.98 4.40 -10.32
CA THR A 37 -5.44 3.73 -9.14
C THR A 37 -4.24 4.50 -8.60
N THR A 38 -3.81 4.18 -7.38
CA THR A 38 -2.58 4.75 -6.83
C THR A 38 -1.51 3.69 -6.72
N HIS A 39 -0.36 3.96 -7.31
CA HIS A 39 0.84 3.24 -7.01
C HIS A 39 1.47 3.79 -5.72
N VAL A 40 1.68 2.91 -4.75
CA VAL A 40 2.41 3.18 -3.51
C VAL A 40 3.80 2.61 -3.65
N ARG A 41 4.80 3.47 -3.58
CA ARG A 41 6.21 3.11 -3.76
C ARG A 41 6.96 3.30 -2.45
N LEU A 42 7.49 2.20 -1.93
CA LEU A 42 8.40 2.19 -0.80
C LEU A 42 9.83 2.14 -1.33
N VAL A 43 10.61 3.19 -1.06
CA VAL A 43 12.00 3.30 -1.52
C VAL A 43 12.92 2.99 -0.35
N GLY A 44 13.97 2.19 -0.56
CA GLY A 44 15.02 2.03 0.43
C GLY A 44 16.11 1.03 0.03
N SER A 45 17.34 1.22 0.54
CA SER A 45 18.49 0.37 0.18
C SER A 45 18.76 0.27 -1.33
N GLY A 46 18.43 1.32 -2.09
CA GLY A 46 18.60 1.36 -3.54
C GLY A 46 17.65 0.45 -4.34
N VAL A 47 16.57 -0.05 -3.73
CA VAL A 47 15.50 -0.82 -4.38
C VAL A 47 14.13 -0.23 -4.07
N ASP A 48 13.17 -0.53 -4.95
CA ASP A 48 11.79 -0.07 -4.83
C ASP A 48 10.85 -1.26 -4.56
N GLY A 49 9.96 -1.12 -3.57
CA GLY A 49 8.81 -1.97 -3.32
C GLY A 49 7.53 -1.31 -3.82
N LEU A 50 6.74 -2.02 -4.62
CA LEU A 50 5.60 -1.47 -5.35
C LEU A 50 4.30 -2.16 -4.91
N GLY A 51 3.32 -1.37 -4.47
CA GLY A 51 1.96 -1.81 -4.12
C GLY A 51 0.91 -0.92 -4.77
N GLU A 52 -0.32 -1.41 -4.95
CA GLU A 52 -1.37 -0.64 -5.63
C GLU A 52 -2.62 -0.51 -4.75
N ASP A 53 -3.03 0.74 -4.48
CA ASP A 53 -4.34 1.06 -3.92
C ASP A 53 -5.36 1.08 -5.06
N ILE A 54 -6.20 0.05 -5.08
CA ILE A 54 -7.23 -0.13 -6.10
C ILE A 54 -8.47 0.66 -5.71
N SER A 55 -8.73 1.75 -6.43
CA SER A 55 -10.05 2.39 -6.47
C SER A 55 -10.89 1.82 -7.61
N VAL A 56 -12.20 1.68 -7.38
CA VAL A 56 -13.19 1.32 -8.41
C VAL A 56 -13.94 2.55 -8.93
N PHE A 57 -13.78 3.69 -8.27
CA PHE A 57 -14.53 4.90 -8.50
C PHE A 57 -13.63 6.04 -9.00
N ARG A 58 -14.28 7.12 -9.44
CA ARG A 58 -13.62 8.35 -9.87
C ARG A 58 -12.87 9.00 -8.71
N GLU A 59 -11.92 9.87 -9.04
CA GLU A 59 -11.28 10.77 -8.08
C GLU A 59 -12.34 11.50 -7.24
N ASN A 60 -12.20 11.40 -5.93
CA ASN A 60 -13.12 11.98 -4.94
C ASN A 60 -12.36 12.71 -3.81
N GLY A 61 -11.05 12.94 -3.97
CA GLY A 61 -10.21 13.60 -2.97
C GLY A 61 -9.70 12.69 -1.85
N THR A 62 -9.99 11.39 -1.90
CA THR A 62 -9.60 10.43 -0.84
C THR A 62 -8.52 9.45 -1.27
N ALA A 63 -8.10 9.47 -2.54
CA ALA A 63 -7.04 8.59 -3.03
C ALA A 63 -5.67 9.00 -2.46
N LEU A 64 -4.74 8.06 -2.37
CA LEU A 64 -3.42 8.32 -1.77
C LEU A 64 -2.56 9.28 -2.60
N HIS A 65 -2.70 9.29 -3.93
CA HIS A 65 -2.00 10.25 -4.78
C HIS A 65 -2.55 11.69 -4.64
N GLU A 66 -3.81 11.83 -4.20
CA GLU A 66 -4.46 13.12 -3.92
C GLU A 66 -4.10 13.62 -2.52
N THR A 67 -4.24 12.74 -1.52
CA THR A 67 -4.09 13.07 -0.09
C THR A 67 -2.64 13.08 0.38
N ARG A 68 -1.78 12.27 -0.24
CA ARG A 68 -0.33 12.15 0.01
C ARG A 68 0.01 12.17 1.52
N PRO A 69 -0.56 11.25 2.32
CA PRO A 69 -0.37 11.28 3.77
C PRO A 69 1.10 11.06 4.13
N ALA A 70 1.59 11.82 5.11
CA ALA A 70 2.91 11.60 5.69
C ALA A 70 2.83 10.43 6.70
N LEU A 71 2.95 9.20 6.19
CA LEU A 71 2.95 8.00 7.04
C LEU A 71 4.31 7.80 7.71
N PRO A 72 4.36 7.44 9.01
CA PRO A 72 5.61 7.22 9.74
C PRO A 72 6.23 5.86 9.37
N LEU A 73 6.64 5.67 8.12
CA LEU A 73 7.15 4.40 7.59
C LEU A 73 8.67 4.36 7.47
N GLU A 74 9.33 5.52 7.42
CA GLU A 74 10.79 5.63 7.29
C GLU A 74 11.51 5.02 8.49
N GLY A 75 12.57 4.25 8.23
CA GLY A 75 13.38 3.59 9.24
C GLY A 75 13.84 2.19 8.86
N GLU A 76 14.46 1.53 9.83
CA GLU A 76 14.88 0.13 9.74
C GLU A 76 13.88 -0.77 10.48
N TRP A 77 13.50 -1.86 9.82
CA TRP A 77 12.49 -2.79 10.27
C TRP A 77 12.95 -4.23 10.07
N THR A 78 12.26 -5.15 10.73
CA THR A 78 12.06 -6.49 10.16
C THR A 78 10.75 -6.47 9.35
N LEU A 79 10.61 -7.37 8.38
CA LEU A 79 9.36 -7.47 7.62
C LEU A 79 8.13 -7.61 8.53
N ALA A 80 8.21 -8.46 9.57
CA ALA A 80 7.11 -8.63 10.50
C ALA A 80 6.79 -7.35 11.31
N ALA A 81 7.81 -6.66 11.82
CA ALA A 81 7.61 -5.43 12.58
C ALA A 81 7.00 -4.32 11.70
N PHE A 82 7.38 -4.27 10.41
CA PHE A 82 6.78 -3.34 9.45
C PHE A 82 5.31 -3.68 9.19
N CYS A 83 4.97 -4.95 8.95
CA CYS A 83 3.57 -5.38 8.78
C CYS A 83 2.73 -5.04 10.02
N GLU A 84 3.25 -5.31 11.22
CA GLU A 84 2.58 -5.01 12.50
C GLU A 84 2.37 -3.50 12.66
N HIS A 85 3.37 -2.68 12.36
CA HIS A 85 3.26 -1.23 12.40
C HIS A 85 2.25 -0.69 11.39
N LEU A 86 2.33 -1.12 10.13
CA LEU A 86 1.40 -0.68 9.07
C LEU A 86 -0.05 -0.99 9.44
N ALA A 87 -0.31 -2.14 10.07
CA ALA A 87 -1.65 -2.53 10.53
C ALA A 87 -2.24 -1.60 11.61
N THR A 88 -1.42 -0.76 12.26
CA THR A 88 -1.90 0.23 13.25
C THR A 88 -2.22 1.60 12.66
N LEU A 89 -1.82 1.86 11.41
CA LEU A 89 -1.97 3.18 10.80
C LEU A 89 -3.39 3.43 10.31
N GLU A 90 -3.87 4.66 10.52
CA GLU A 90 -5.10 5.14 9.90
C GLU A 90 -4.82 5.53 8.44
N LEU A 91 -5.09 4.60 7.53
CA LEU A 91 -4.83 4.76 6.09
C LEU A 91 -6.01 5.38 5.31
N TRP A 92 -7.08 5.72 6.02
CA TRP A 92 -8.33 6.22 5.47
C TRP A 92 -8.72 7.51 6.21
N PRO A 93 -8.63 8.68 5.56
CA PRO A 93 -9.09 9.95 6.16
C PRO A 93 -10.59 9.93 6.47
N GLU A 94 -11.35 9.24 5.61
CA GLU A 94 -12.77 8.99 5.77
C GLU A 94 -13.04 7.49 5.59
N PRO A 95 -14.04 6.92 6.29
CA PRO A 95 -14.41 5.53 6.07
C PRO A 95 -14.70 5.25 4.59
N PRO A 96 -14.16 4.16 4.02
CA PRO A 96 -14.42 3.85 2.63
C PRO A 96 -15.90 3.52 2.40
N GLU A 97 -16.39 3.80 1.19
CA GLU A 97 -17.79 3.56 0.81
C GLU A 97 -18.20 2.07 0.81
N TRP A 98 -17.24 1.15 0.88
CA TRP A 98 -17.45 -0.29 0.78
C TRP A 98 -16.37 -1.09 1.52
N ASP A 99 -16.78 -2.13 2.25
CA ASP A 99 -15.92 -2.90 3.17
C ASP A 99 -14.67 -3.50 2.53
N GLY A 100 -14.73 -3.83 1.24
CA GLY A 100 -13.61 -4.42 0.50
C GLY A 100 -12.41 -3.48 0.41
N ALA A 101 -12.64 -2.17 0.38
CA ALA A 101 -11.60 -1.15 0.20
C ALA A 101 -10.51 -1.22 1.28
N LEU A 102 -10.89 -1.54 2.52
CA LEU A 102 -9.95 -1.67 3.64
C LEU A 102 -8.81 -2.65 3.34
N ARG A 103 -9.07 -3.68 2.53
CA ARG A 103 -8.08 -4.71 2.18
C ARG A 103 -7.13 -4.27 1.07
N PHE A 104 -7.44 -3.21 0.33
CA PHE A 104 -6.60 -2.73 -0.78
C PHE A 104 -5.55 -1.69 -0.33
N ARG A 105 -5.69 -1.14 0.88
CA ARG A 105 -4.64 -0.37 1.56
C ARG A 105 -3.90 -1.20 2.60
N GLN A 106 -3.62 -2.46 2.29
CA GLN A 106 -2.76 -3.33 3.10
C GLN A 106 -1.64 -3.86 2.20
N TRP A 107 -0.55 -3.11 2.14
CA TRP A 107 0.60 -3.40 1.27
C TRP A 107 1.61 -4.36 1.92
N ALA A 108 1.26 -4.95 3.07
CA ALA A 108 2.11 -5.80 3.89
C ALA A 108 1.32 -6.93 4.56
#